data_AF-A0A0G8C6I5-F1
#
_entry.id   AF-A0A0G8C6I5-F1
#
_cell.length_a   1.000
_cell.length_b   1.000
_cell.length_c   1.000
_cell.angle_alpha   90.00
_cell.angle_beta   90.00
_cell.angle_gamma   90.00
#
_symmetry.space_group_name_H-M   'P 1'
#
loop_
_entity.id
_entity.type
_entity.pdbx_description
1 polymer ?
#
loop_
_entity_poly.entity_id
_entity_poly.type
_entity_poly.pdbx_seq_one_letter_code
_entity_poly.pdbx_strand_id
1 'polypeptide(L)' 'MGEIFQGESPSRNKGKLQVTEPPKGRPIPELPEMPNEHSPGLKDMNL' A
#
# COMPACT_ATOMS: atom_id res chain seq x y z
N MET A 1 16.38 6.79 -13.62
CA MET A 1 15.24 7.48 -12.94
C MET A 1 15.59 8.92 -12.54
N GLY A 2 16.78 9.17 -11.95
CA GLY A 2 17.16 10.53 -11.52
C GLY A 2 17.39 11.57 -12.64
N GLU A 3 17.64 11.16 -13.88
CA GLU A 3 17.88 12.09 -14.99
C GLU A 3 16.62 12.81 -15.49
N ILE A 4 15.44 12.17 -15.35
CA ILE A 4 14.15 12.75 -15.79
C ILE A 4 13.41 13.41 -14.60
N PHE A 5 13.58 12.90 -13.39
CA PHE A 5 12.87 13.37 -12.20
C PHE A 5 13.70 14.40 -11.40
N GLN A 6 13.76 15.61 -11.93
CA GLN A 6 14.56 16.72 -11.37
C GLN A 6 13.82 18.06 -11.49
N GLY A 7 14.18 19.04 -10.65
CA GLY A 7 13.63 20.41 -10.70
C GLY A 7 12.53 20.70 -9.68
N GLU A 8 11.78 21.78 -9.92
CA GLU A 8 10.68 22.22 -9.04
C GLU A 8 9.44 21.33 -9.22
N SER A 9 8.81 21.00 -8.10
CA SER A 9 7.56 20.26 -8.07
C SER A 9 6.41 21.17 -8.53
N PRO A 10 5.51 20.69 -9.41
CA PRO A 10 4.30 21.44 -9.79
C PRO A 10 3.27 21.51 -8.64
N SER A 11 3.59 20.95 -7.47
CA SER A 11 2.77 21.05 -6.26
C SER A 11 2.69 22.50 -5.77
N ARG A 12 1.57 22.81 -5.11
CA ARG A 12 1.30 24.14 -4.51
C ARG A 12 2.38 24.59 -3.51
N ASN A 13 3.15 23.64 -2.96
CA ASN A 13 4.20 23.91 -1.99
C ASN A 13 5.57 24.25 -2.62
N LYS A 14 5.70 24.28 -3.96
CA LYS A 14 6.93 24.68 -4.68
C LYS A 14 8.20 23.97 -4.21
N GLY A 15 8.07 22.71 -3.78
CA GLY A 15 9.21 21.89 -3.33
C GLY A 15 10.09 21.44 -4.50
N LYS A 16 11.16 20.68 -4.22
CA LYS A 16 11.95 20.01 -5.27
C LYS A 16 11.44 18.59 -5.52
N LEU A 17 11.47 18.13 -6.76
CA LEU A 17 11.26 16.73 -7.10
C LEU A 17 12.44 15.91 -6.56
N GLN A 18 12.13 14.80 -5.88
CA GLN A 18 13.12 13.94 -5.25
C GLN A 18 12.67 12.48 -5.27
N VAL A 19 13.58 11.60 -5.67
CA VAL A 19 13.39 10.15 -5.53
C VAL A 19 13.68 9.80 -4.08
N THR A 20 12.69 9.26 -3.38
CA THR A 20 12.78 8.91 -1.96
C THR A 20 12.58 7.41 -1.79
N GLU A 21 13.09 6.87 -0.69
CA GLU A 21 12.81 5.49 -0.33
C GLU A 21 11.31 5.27 -0.08
N PRO A 22 10.80 4.04 -0.30
CA PRO A 22 9.43 3.70 0.05
C PRO A 22 9.14 4.04 1.52
N PRO A 23 7.95 4.59 1.83
CA PRO A 23 7.55 4.81 3.22
C PRO A 23 7.59 3.52 4.03
N LYS A 24 7.78 3.65 5.35
CA LYS A 24 7.63 2.51 6.26
C LYS A 24 6.23 1.91 6.10
N GLY A 25 6.18 0.58 6.01
CA GLY A 25 4.91 -0.16 5.97
C GLY A 25 4.06 0.09 7.22
N ARG A 26 2.77 -0.24 7.11
CA ARG A 26 1.84 -0.30 8.25
C ARG A 26 1.36 -1.74 8.41
N PRO A 27 0.94 -2.15 9.62
CA PRO A 27 0.31 -3.45 9.81
C PRO A 27 -0.84 -3.63 8.82
N ILE A 28 -0.88 -4.80 8.16
CA ILE A 28 -1.98 -5.15 7.28
C ILE A 28 -3.17 -5.50 8.18
N PRO A 29 -4.37 -4.91 7.96
CA PRO A 29 -5.54 -5.29 8.72
C PRO A 29 -5.90 -6.74 8.39
N GLU A 30 -6.18 -7.53 9.41
CA GLU A 30 -6.82 -8.82 9.21
C GLU A 30 -8.27 -8.59 8.80
N LEU A 31 -8.67 -9.19 7.67
CA LEU A 31 -10.07 -9.20 7.27
C LEU A 31 -10.83 -10.22 8.13
N PRO A 32 -12.08 -9.91 8.52
CA PRO A 32 -12.91 -10.89 9.23
C PRO A 32 -13.20 -12.11 8.34
N GLU A 33 -13.47 -13.23 8.96
CA GLU A 33 -13.96 -14.42 8.27
C GLU A 33 -15.32 -14.12 7.60
N MET A 34 -15.46 -14.53 6.35
CA MET A 34 -16.70 -14.43 5.59
C MET A 34 -17.19 -15.85 5.29
N PRO A 35 -18.14 -16.40 6.07
CA PRO A 35 -18.53 -17.81 5.98
C PRO A 35 -19.05 -18.21 4.59
N ASN A 36 -19.76 -17.31 3.91
CA ASN A 36 -20.24 -17.52 2.53
C ASN A 36 -19.11 -17.51 1.48
N GLU A 37 -17.91 -17.05 1.84
CA GLU A 37 -16.75 -16.92 0.94
C GLU A 37 -15.65 -17.94 1.24
N HIS A 38 -15.83 -18.80 2.26
CA HIS A 38 -14.86 -19.83 2.66
C HIS A 38 -13.43 -19.27 2.75
N SER A 39 -13.30 -18.03 3.21
CA SER A 39 -12.07 -17.24 3.23
C SER A 39 -11.75 -16.85 4.68
N PRO A 40 -10.50 -17.02 5.15
CA PRO A 40 -9.29 -17.39 4.39
C PRO A 40 -9.08 -18.91 4.18
N GLY A 41 -10.08 -19.75 4.46
CA GLY A 41 -10.02 -21.19 4.18
C GLY A 41 -11.29 -21.93 4.62
N LEU A 42 -11.33 -23.23 4.35
CA LEU A 42 -12.48 -24.11 4.62
C LEU A 42 -12.60 -24.54 6.09
N LYS A 43 -12.24 -23.67 7.04
CA LYS A 43 -12.34 -23.99 8.48
C LYS A 43 -13.77 -24.33 8.89
N ASP A 44 -14.73 -23.75 8.18
CA ASP A 44 -16.16 -23.98 8.29
C ASP A 44 -16.63 -25.33 7.71
N MET A 45 -15.81 -26.03 6.93
CA MET A 45 -16.15 -27.32 6.30
C MET A 45 -15.78 -28.56 7.13
N ASN A 46 -15.45 -28.44 8.42
CA ASN A 46 -15.39 -29.60 9.33
C ASN A 46 -15.59 -29.28 10.83
N LEU A 47 -16.82 -29.51 11.32
CA LEU A 47 -17.17 -30.19 12.58
C LEU A 47 -18.60 -30.75 12.49
#